data_AF-A0A9P7XG58-F1
#
_entry.id   AF-A0A9P7XG58-F1
#
_cell.length_a   1.000
_cell.length_b   1.000
_cell.length_c   1.000
_cell.angle_alpha   90.00
_cell.angle_beta   90.00
_cell.angle_gamma   90.00
#
_symmetry.space_group_name_H-M   'P 1'
#
loop_
_entity.id
_entity.type
_entity.pdbx_description
1 polymer ?
#
loop_
_entity_poly.entity_id
_entity_poly.type
_entity_poly.pdbx_seq_one_letter_code
_entity_poly.pdbx_strand_id
1 'polypeptide(L)'
;MLAFVCVGTRTQNFGPSPSHLFRSMAALSISTSLLRSASLSSRSVWSALRWDSPFSYGFTLPALTITIPSLRPLTDLFPPFLLAVPKKKVSHSRKSMRSANKGLEDKTHIVACPACGGPKLAHHLCPSCYSSMSREWKANNKEMVEVELGGDANRPAPS
;
A
#
# COMPACT_ATOMS: atom_id res chain seq x y z
N MET A 1 -18.34 -13.17 -17.93
CA MET A 1 -17.76 -14.48 -17.60
C MET A 1 -16.41 -14.25 -16.97
N LEU A 2 -16.17 -14.88 -15.83
CA LEU A 2 -15.05 -14.63 -14.92
C LEU A 2 -13.69 -14.97 -15.54
N ALA A 3 -12.66 -14.17 -15.27
CA ALA A 3 -11.28 -14.56 -15.45
C ALA A 3 -10.51 -14.41 -14.12
N PHE A 4 -10.32 -15.58 -13.51
CA PHE A 4 -9.41 -15.92 -12.44
C PHE A 4 -7.97 -15.69 -12.93
N VAL A 5 -7.17 -14.85 -12.26
CA VAL A 5 -5.74 -14.72 -12.52
C VAL A 5 -5.00 -15.60 -11.51
N CYS A 6 -4.38 -16.68 -12.00
CA CYS A 6 -3.47 -17.53 -11.25
C CYS A 6 -2.17 -16.77 -10.93
N VAL A 7 -1.87 -16.66 -9.64
CA VAL A 7 -0.61 -16.14 -9.08
C VAL A 7 0.48 -17.21 -9.20
N GLY A 8 1.67 -16.79 -9.64
CA GLY A 8 2.87 -17.63 -9.72
C GLY A 8 3.37 -18.05 -8.33
N THR A 9 3.53 -19.35 -8.13
CA THR A 9 4.10 -19.94 -6.91
C THR A 9 5.61 -20.05 -7.03
N ARG A 10 6.36 -19.17 -6.36
CA ARG A 10 7.81 -19.31 -6.14
C ARG A 10 8.02 -20.20 -4.93
N THR A 11 8.62 -21.35 -5.16
CA THR A 11 8.98 -22.38 -4.17
C THR A 11 9.93 -21.83 -3.11
N GLN A 12 9.50 -21.78 -1.84
CA GLN A 12 10.40 -21.68 -0.69
C GLN A 12 10.47 -23.04 -0.01
N ASN A 13 11.69 -23.52 0.21
CA ASN A 13 11.99 -24.78 0.89
C ASN A 13 11.55 -24.69 2.37
N PHE A 14 10.47 -25.37 2.73
CA PHE A 14 10.12 -25.68 4.11
C PHE A 14 10.62 -27.09 4.44
N GLY A 15 11.49 -27.20 5.45
CA GLY A 15 11.78 -28.46 6.14
C GLY A 15 10.55 -28.95 6.93
N PRO A 16 10.52 -30.24 7.33
CA PRO A 16 9.28 -30.98 7.53
C PRO A 16 8.67 -30.79 8.92
N SER A 17 7.34 -30.71 8.97
CA SER A 17 6.52 -31.01 10.16
C SER A 17 5.31 -31.88 9.74
N PRO A 18 4.78 -32.73 10.64
CA PRO A 18 4.33 -34.08 10.28
C PRO A 18 2.85 -34.23 9.90
N SER A 19 2.57 -35.36 9.22
CA SER A 19 1.29 -36.07 9.01
C SER A 19 0.20 -35.35 8.18
N HIS A 20 0.05 -35.60 6.88
CA HIS A 20 -0.58 -36.73 6.15
C HIS A 20 -2.13 -36.79 6.18
N LEU A 21 -2.67 -37.04 4.96
CA LEU A 21 -4.03 -37.48 4.57
C LEU A 21 -5.00 -36.30 4.29
N PHE A 22 -5.55 -36.02 3.10
CA PHE A 22 -5.98 -36.74 1.89
C PHE A 22 -5.88 -35.76 0.67
N ARG A 23 -5.31 -36.06 -0.52
CA ARG A 23 -5.81 -36.84 -1.70
C ARG A 23 -7.24 -36.41 -2.12
N SER A 24 -7.64 -36.02 -3.34
CA SER A 24 -7.30 -36.43 -4.72
C SER A 24 -7.97 -35.45 -5.73
N MET A 25 -7.32 -35.04 -6.83
CA MET A 25 -7.55 -35.43 -8.25
C MET A 25 -8.76 -34.86 -9.02
N ALA A 26 -8.47 -34.15 -10.12
CA ALA A 26 -8.93 -34.36 -11.53
C ALA A 26 -8.69 -33.04 -12.30
N ALA A 27 -7.68 -32.87 -13.17
CA ALA A 27 -7.46 -33.47 -14.50
C ALA A 27 -8.66 -33.31 -15.45
N LEU A 28 -8.59 -32.34 -16.37
CA LEU A 28 -9.02 -32.51 -17.76
C LEU A 28 -8.46 -31.38 -18.62
N SER A 29 -7.47 -31.77 -19.41
CA SER A 29 -6.82 -31.08 -20.52
C SER A 29 -7.73 -31.13 -21.76
N ILE A 30 -7.91 -30.00 -22.44
CA ILE A 30 -8.35 -29.97 -23.83
C ILE A 30 -7.43 -29.00 -24.58
N SER A 31 -6.50 -29.60 -25.30
CA SER A 31 -5.68 -28.98 -26.33
C SER A 31 -6.55 -28.61 -27.53
N THR A 32 -6.41 -27.39 -28.05
CA THR A 32 -6.57 -27.14 -29.49
C THR A 32 -5.52 -26.11 -29.92
N SER A 33 -4.55 -26.62 -30.67
CA SER A 33 -3.55 -25.89 -31.44
C SER A 33 -4.11 -25.44 -32.80
N LEU A 34 -3.32 -24.63 -33.52
CA LEU A 34 -3.38 -24.24 -34.96
C LEU A 34 -4.13 -22.89 -35.19
N LEU A 35 -3.66 -21.87 -35.93
CA LEU A 35 -2.50 -21.58 -36.81
C LEU A 35 -2.21 -20.06 -36.68
N ARG A 36 -0.97 -19.60 -36.54
CA ARG A 36 -0.03 -19.15 -37.61
C ARG A 36 -0.56 -18.04 -38.55
N SER A 37 -0.12 -16.82 -38.23
CA SER A 37 0.33 -15.70 -39.10
C SER A 37 -0.54 -15.17 -40.24
N ALA A 38 -0.73 -13.85 -40.25
CA ALA A 38 -0.11 -12.95 -41.23
C ALA A 38 -0.33 -11.49 -40.82
N SER A 39 0.78 -10.77 -40.63
CA SER A 39 0.83 -9.34 -40.85
C SER A 39 0.56 -9.10 -42.33
N LEU A 40 -0.38 -8.22 -42.66
CA LEU A 40 -0.18 -7.27 -43.75
C LEU A 40 -1.02 -6.02 -43.49
N SER A 41 -0.28 -4.93 -43.32
CA SER A 41 -0.70 -3.55 -43.56
C SER A 41 -1.86 -3.47 -44.56
N SER A 42 -3.01 -2.96 -44.10
CA SER A 42 -3.96 -2.31 -44.98
C SER A 42 -4.34 -0.98 -44.35
N ARG A 43 -3.68 0.05 -44.85
CA ARG A 43 -4.10 1.45 -44.74
C ARG A 43 -5.51 1.54 -45.36
N SER A 44 -6.53 1.68 -44.55
CA SER A 44 -7.75 2.41 -44.94
C SER A 44 -7.76 3.65 -44.06
N VAL A 45 -7.29 4.81 -44.53
CA VAL A 45 -8.07 5.72 -45.39
C VAL A 45 -9.55 5.67 -45.06
N TRP A 46 -9.87 5.83 -43.78
CA TRP A 46 -11.16 6.40 -43.41
C TRP A 46 -10.97 7.90 -43.48
N SER A 47 -11.04 8.33 -44.74
CA SER A 47 -11.58 9.58 -45.20
C SER A 47 -12.34 10.29 -44.09
N ALA A 48 -11.72 11.36 -43.59
CA ALA A 48 -12.31 12.67 -43.50
C ALA A 48 -13.85 12.69 -43.64
N LEU A 49 -14.55 12.34 -42.57
CA LEU A 49 -15.71 13.11 -42.15
C LEU A 49 -15.20 14.06 -41.08
N ARG A 50 -14.44 15.01 -41.61
CA ARG A 50 -14.26 16.34 -41.06
C ARG A 50 -15.68 16.85 -40.84
N TRP A 51 -16.19 16.73 -39.62
CA TRP A 51 -17.32 17.55 -39.20
C TRP A 51 -16.76 18.96 -39.08
N ASP A 52 -16.57 19.60 -40.24
CA ASP A 52 -16.63 21.05 -40.38
C ASP A 52 -18.04 21.43 -39.94
N SER A 53 -18.21 21.60 -38.64
CA SER A 53 -19.28 22.41 -38.11
C SER A 53 -18.78 23.84 -38.14
N PRO A 54 -19.18 24.68 -39.12
CA PRO A 54 -19.03 26.10 -39.01
C PRO A 54 -20.12 26.56 -38.05
N PHE A 55 -20.00 26.19 -36.77
CA PHE A 55 -20.74 26.89 -35.73
C PHE A 55 -20.00 28.22 -35.47
N SER A 56 -19.85 29.00 -36.53
CA SER A 56 -19.67 30.44 -36.50
C SER A 56 -21.00 31.05 -36.07
N TYR A 57 -21.46 30.69 -34.87
CA TYR A 57 -22.31 31.56 -34.11
C TYR A 57 -21.36 32.26 -33.16
N GLY A 58 -20.81 33.36 -33.67
CA GLY A 58 -20.34 34.43 -32.82
C GLY A 58 -21.52 34.92 -32.00
N PHE A 59 -21.85 34.21 -30.93
CA PHE A 59 -22.54 34.79 -29.81
C PHE A 59 -21.51 35.68 -29.13
N THR A 60 -21.32 36.87 -29.70
CA THR A 60 -20.89 38.03 -28.92
C THR A 60 -22.03 38.30 -27.95
N LEU A 61 -22.13 37.48 -26.91
CA LEU A 61 -22.88 37.84 -25.72
C LEU A 61 -22.19 39.11 -25.23
N PRO A 62 -22.89 40.26 -25.17
CA PRO A 62 -22.35 41.37 -24.41
C PRO A 62 -21.99 40.78 -23.05
N ALA A 63 -20.77 41.04 -22.60
CA ALA A 63 -20.37 40.78 -21.24
C ALA A 63 -21.30 41.61 -20.37
N LEU A 64 -22.49 41.08 -20.08
CA LEU A 64 -23.34 41.51 -19.00
C LEU A 64 -22.55 41.05 -17.79
N THR A 65 -21.56 41.86 -17.40
CA THR A 65 -21.09 41.93 -16.03
C THR A 65 -22.31 42.41 -15.25
N ILE A 66 -23.22 41.47 -15.00
CA ILE A 66 -24.34 41.63 -14.10
C ILE A 66 -23.68 41.82 -12.74
N THR A 67 -23.28 43.06 -12.46
CA THR A 67 -22.94 43.55 -11.14
C THR A 67 -24.26 43.64 -10.39
N ILE A 68 -24.83 42.49 -10.03
CA ILE A 68 -25.83 42.44 -8.97
C ILE A 68 -25.02 42.43 -7.66
N PRO A 69 -24.92 43.57 -6.96
CA PRO A 69 -24.14 43.67 -5.71
C PRO A 69 -24.71 42.79 -4.58
N SER A 70 -25.97 42.33 -4.71
CA SER A 70 -26.70 41.66 -3.64
C SER A 70 -26.67 40.12 -3.68
N LEU A 71 -26.16 39.50 -4.75
CA LEU A 71 -26.12 38.03 -4.87
C LEU A 71 -24.72 37.42 -4.68
N ARG A 72 -23.67 38.26 -4.57
CA ARG A 72 -22.34 37.82 -4.08
C ARG A 72 -22.36 37.14 -2.70
N PRO A 73 -23.19 37.52 -1.71
CA PRO A 73 -23.19 36.83 -0.43
C PRO A 73 -23.84 35.45 -0.48
N LEU A 74 -24.61 35.10 -1.52
CA LEU A 74 -25.25 33.77 -1.59
C LEU A 74 -24.26 32.67 -1.97
N THR A 75 -23.27 33.01 -2.80
CA THR A 75 -22.12 32.12 -3.08
C THR A 75 -21.18 31.97 -1.89
N ASP A 76 -21.14 32.95 -0.97
CA ASP A 76 -20.38 32.88 0.28
C ASP A 76 -21.15 32.16 1.40
N LEU A 77 -22.49 32.16 1.36
CA LEU A 77 -23.34 31.55 2.38
C LEU A 77 -23.55 30.05 2.19
N PHE A 78 -23.36 29.52 0.98
CA PHE A 78 -23.34 28.08 0.71
C PHE A 78 -21.89 27.61 0.49
N PRO A 79 -21.13 27.34 1.57
CA PRO A 79 -19.75 26.94 1.38
C PRO A 79 -19.65 25.67 0.52
N PRO A 80 -18.51 25.46 -0.17
CA PRO A 80 -18.32 24.38 -1.14
C PRO A 80 -18.49 22.97 -0.55
N PHE A 81 -18.63 22.83 0.76
CA PHE A 81 -18.97 21.59 1.45
C PHE A 81 -20.31 20.99 1.00
N LEU A 82 -21.30 21.79 0.59
CA LEU A 82 -22.58 21.29 0.06
C LEU A 82 -22.43 20.66 -1.33
N LEU A 83 -21.45 21.12 -2.13
CA LEU A 83 -21.13 20.54 -3.43
C LEU A 83 -20.17 19.35 -3.33
N ALA A 84 -19.40 19.25 -2.23
CA ALA A 84 -18.46 18.16 -1.96
C ALA A 84 -19.12 16.87 -1.46
N VAL A 85 -20.46 16.80 -1.42
CA VAL A 85 -21.19 15.61 -0.96
C VAL A 85 -21.21 14.54 -2.06
N PRO A 86 -20.88 13.28 -1.75
CA PRO A 86 -21.02 12.17 -2.69
C PRO A 86 -22.44 12.10 -3.26
N LYS A 87 -22.58 12.27 -4.58
CA LYS A 87 -23.90 12.32 -5.24
C LYS A 87 -24.70 11.02 -5.07
N LYS A 88 -24.02 9.87 -4.97
CA LYS A 88 -24.60 8.54 -4.87
C LYS A 88 -23.76 7.65 -3.95
N LYS A 89 -24.43 6.73 -3.24
CA LYS A 89 -23.77 5.67 -2.47
C LYS A 89 -22.94 4.79 -3.40
N VAL A 90 -21.69 4.51 -3.03
CA VAL A 90 -20.83 3.56 -3.76
C VAL A 90 -21.37 2.13 -3.63
N SER A 91 -21.33 1.36 -4.72
CA SER A 91 -21.71 -0.06 -4.70
C SER A 91 -20.70 -0.89 -3.89
N HIS A 92 -21.16 -2.02 -3.36
CA HIS A 92 -20.33 -2.92 -2.55
C HIS A 92 -19.06 -3.35 -3.31
N SER A 93 -19.20 -3.72 -4.58
CA SER A 93 -18.06 -4.08 -5.46
C SER A 93 -17.04 -2.94 -5.59
N ARG A 94 -17.48 -1.71 -5.88
CA ARG A 94 -16.58 -0.56 -6.00
C ARG A 94 -15.88 -0.21 -4.69
N LYS A 95 -16.56 -0.39 -3.55
CA LYS A 95 -15.96 -0.23 -2.22
C LYS A 95 -14.88 -1.30 -1.98
N SER A 96 -15.19 -2.56 -2.23
CA SER A 96 -14.30 -3.70 -2.03
C SER A 96 -13.04 -3.61 -2.90
N MET A 97 -13.18 -3.26 -4.19
CA MET A 97 -12.03 -3.06 -5.09
C MET A 97 -11.09 -1.95 -4.60
N ARG A 98 -11.64 -0.86 -4.03
CA ARG A 98 -10.82 0.23 -3.47
C ARG A 98 -10.09 -0.16 -2.18
N SER A 99 -10.64 -1.09 -1.39
CA SER A 99 -10.00 -1.58 -0.16
C SER A 99 -9.01 -2.73 -0.40
N ALA A 100 -9.15 -3.48 -1.48
CA ALA A 100 -8.30 -4.63 -1.78
C ALA A 100 -6.82 -4.27 -1.91
N ASN A 101 -6.52 -3.07 -2.41
CA ASN A 101 -5.14 -2.60 -2.61
C ASN A 101 -4.47 -2.07 -1.32
N LYS A 102 -5.12 -2.19 -0.16
CA LYS A 102 -4.65 -1.66 1.13
C LYS A 102 -4.29 -2.77 2.11
N GLY A 103 -3.84 -3.92 1.59
CA GLY A 103 -3.40 -5.05 2.40
C GLY A 103 -2.16 -4.72 3.23
N LEU A 104 -1.91 -5.52 4.27
CA LEU A 104 -0.64 -5.47 5.01
C LEU A 104 0.44 -6.13 4.16
N GLU A 105 1.53 -5.40 3.90
CA GLU A 105 2.69 -5.94 3.20
C GLU A 105 3.49 -6.88 4.12
N ASP A 106 3.88 -8.03 3.58
CA ASP A 106 4.68 -9.02 4.30
C ASP A 106 6.10 -8.52 4.54
N LYS A 107 6.58 -8.67 5.77
CA LYS A 107 7.95 -8.27 6.14
C LYS A 107 8.94 -9.38 5.79
N THR A 108 9.72 -9.21 4.73
CA THR A 108 10.73 -10.18 4.28
C THR A 108 12.06 -10.11 5.05
N HIS A 109 12.25 -9.09 5.89
CA HIS A 109 13.54 -8.79 6.52
C HIS A 109 13.68 -9.37 7.93
N ILE A 110 13.09 -10.53 8.20
CA ILE A 110 13.17 -11.20 9.50
C ILE A 110 14.30 -12.22 9.46
N VAL A 111 15.30 -12.04 10.33
CA VAL A 111 16.48 -12.90 10.44
C VAL A 111 16.61 -13.44 11.87
N ALA A 112 17.31 -14.56 12.04
CA ALA A 112 17.60 -15.09 13.38
C ALA A 112 18.64 -14.22 14.11
N CYS A 113 18.48 -14.07 15.43
CA CYS A 113 19.46 -13.43 16.28
C CYS A 113 20.65 -14.38 16.56
N PRO A 114 21.91 -13.92 16.43
CA PRO A 114 23.08 -14.77 16.70
C PRO A 114 23.27 -15.13 18.19
N ALA A 115 22.71 -14.34 19.11
CA ALA A 115 22.87 -14.57 20.55
C ALA A 115 21.78 -15.50 21.11
N CYS A 116 20.51 -15.24 20.81
CA CYS A 116 19.37 -15.96 21.40
C CYS A 116 18.60 -16.85 20.42
N GLY A 117 18.92 -16.82 19.12
CA GLY A 117 18.19 -17.57 18.09
C GLY A 117 16.79 -17.05 17.74
N GLY A 118 16.26 -16.07 18.48
CA GLY A 118 14.92 -15.50 18.23
C GLY A 118 14.84 -14.65 16.95
N PRO A 119 13.64 -14.44 16.39
CA PRO A 119 13.45 -13.62 15.20
C PRO A 119 13.70 -12.14 15.51
N LYS A 120 14.50 -11.48 14.68
CA LYS A 120 14.76 -10.03 14.74
C LYS A 120 14.66 -9.42 13.35
N LEU A 121 14.48 -8.10 13.28
CA LEU A 121 14.50 -7.38 12.00
C LEU A 121 15.95 -7.18 11.52
N ALA A 122 16.19 -7.23 10.21
CA ALA A 122 17.48 -6.94 9.62
C ALA A 122 17.91 -5.49 9.96
N HIS A 123 19.18 -5.28 10.32
CA HIS A 123 19.73 -4.00 10.79
C HIS A 123 19.22 -3.47 12.14
N HIS A 124 18.35 -4.21 12.83
CA HIS A 124 17.91 -3.86 14.19
C HIS A 124 18.56 -4.77 15.24
N LEU A 125 18.73 -4.21 16.44
CA LEU A 125 19.08 -4.98 17.63
C LEU A 125 17.91 -5.88 18.02
N CYS A 126 18.21 -7.05 18.58
CA CYS A 126 17.19 -7.95 19.07
C CYS A 126 16.47 -7.31 20.27
N PRO A 127 15.12 -7.22 20.28
CA PRO A 127 14.39 -6.60 21.38
C PRO A 127 14.56 -7.39 22.69
N SER A 128 14.63 -8.72 22.63
CA SER A 128 14.82 -9.58 23.80
C SER A 128 16.19 -9.33 24.45
N CYS A 129 17.27 -9.48 23.68
CA CYS A 129 18.64 -9.30 24.20
C CYS A 129 18.89 -7.86 24.68
N TYR A 130 18.41 -6.86 23.93
CA TYR A 130 18.56 -5.47 24.35
C TYR A 130 17.83 -5.19 25.66
N SER A 131 16.64 -5.78 25.86
CA SER A 131 15.87 -5.59 27.08
C SER A 131 16.54 -6.20 28.31
N SER A 132 17.18 -7.37 28.20
CA SER A 132 17.90 -8.00 29.32
C SER A 132 19.15 -7.19 29.67
N MET A 133 19.98 -6.88 28.68
CA MET A 133 21.21 -6.10 28.88
C MET A 133 20.92 -4.70 29.44
N SER A 134 19.87 -4.04 28.96
CA SER A 134 19.51 -2.70 29.46
C SER A 134 19.04 -2.73 30.91
N ARG A 135 18.35 -3.80 31.34
CA ARG A 135 17.93 -3.97 32.75
C ARG A 135 19.14 -4.18 33.65
N GLU A 136 20.07 -5.04 33.24
CA GLU A 136 21.32 -5.30 33.95
C GLU A 136 22.15 -4.02 34.09
N TRP A 137 22.35 -3.29 32.99
CA TRP A 137 23.11 -2.03 33.03
C TRP A 137 22.46 -0.99 33.93
N LYS A 138 21.13 -0.85 33.88
CA LYS A 138 20.41 0.07 34.78
C LYS A 138 20.50 -0.34 36.24
N ALA A 139 20.45 -1.63 36.55
CA ALA A 139 20.61 -2.13 37.92
C ALA A 139 22.01 -1.81 38.44
N ASN A 140 23.05 -2.10 37.65
CA ASN A 140 24.43 -1.79 38.00
C ASN A 140 24.66 -0.28 38.16
N ASN A 141 24.11 0.55 37.28
CA ASN A 141 24.23 2.00 37.39
C ASN A 141 23.47 2.56 38.61
N LYS A 142 22.32 1.98 38.97
CA LYS A 142 21.58 2.36 40.17
C LYS A 142 22.38 2.02 41.42
N GLU A 143 22.98 0.83 41.47
CA GLU A 143 23.87 0.43 42.56
C GLU A 143 25.07 1.38 42.66
N MET A 144 25.71 1.74 41.55
CA MET A 144 26.79 2.73 41.54
C MET A 144 26.32 4.10 42.07
N VAL A 145 25.17 4.61 41.62
CA VAL A 145 24.62 5.89 42.12
C VAL A 145 24.24 5.83 43.60
N GLU A 146 23.72 4.70 44.08
CA GLU A 146 23.38 4.50 45.50
C GLU A 146 24.64 4.44 46.37
N VAL A 147 25.73 3.82 45.89
CA VAL A 147 27.04 3.83 46.55
C VAL A 147 27.62 5.25 46.58
N GLU A 148 27.44 6.03 45.52
CA GLU A 148 27.98 7.40 45.41
C GLU A 148 27.23 8.44 46.25
N LEU A 149 25.95 8.23 46.55
CA LEU A 149 25.16 9.15 47.38
C LEU A 149 25.17 8.79 48.88
N GLY A 150 25.82 7.67 49.25
CA GLY A 150 25.89 7.17 50.63
C GLY A 150 27.29 6.92 51.18
N GLY A 151 28.37 7.25 50.46
CA GLY A 151 29.73 6.93 50.90
C GLY A 151 30.81 7.90 50.39
N ASP A 152 31.54 8.46 51.34
CA ASP A 152 32.63 9.41 51.19
C ASP A 152 33.81 8.91 50.32
N ALA A 153 34.38 9.84 49.56
CA ALA A 153 35.82 10.00 49.30
C ALA A 153 36.71 8.76 49.09
N ASN A 154 36.47 7.92 48.07
CA ASN A 154 37.56 7.25 47.33
C ASN A 154 37.03 6.62 46.03
N ARG A 155 37.23 7.28 44.88
CA ARG A 155 36.93 6.69 43.57
C ARG A 155 38.21 6.66 42.73
N PRO A 156 38.76 5.48 42.39
CA PRO A 156 39.78 5.39 41.35
C PRO A 156 39.13 5.63 39.99
N ALA A 157 39.73 6.53 39.20
CA ALA A 157 39.35 6.78 37.81
C ALA A 157 39.61 5.54 36.93
N PRO A 158 38.79 5.28 35.90
CA PRO A 158 39.09 4.21 34.96
C PRO A 158 40.30 4.60 34.07
N SER A 159 41.16 3.61 33.83
CA SER A 159 42.38 3.67 33.01
C SER A 159 42.14 3.94 31.54
#